data_AF-R7UQS0-F1
#
_entry.id   AF-R7UQS0-F1
#
_cell.length_a   1.000
_cell.length_b   1.000
_cell.length_c   1.000
_cell.angle_alpha   90.00
_cell.angle_beta   90.00
_cell.angle_gamma   90.00
#
_symmetry.space_group_name_H-M   'P 1'
#
loop_
_entity.id
_entity.type
_entity.pdbx_description
1 polymer ?
#
loop_
_entity_poly.entity_id
_entity_poly.type
_entity_poly.pdbx_seq_one_letter_code
_entity_poly.pdbx_strand_id
1 'polypeptide(L)'
;FAFGSAMQASYLKYAGYEDYFYSLFNWATPVNSLKWRITEKTKVSISFVYRNIMVSIHRICFEKRTISIRGHCISWDKEEKIMDWLSGLSPSEIMQNVKRRIHYIIERFSGKVHHWDVNNEIIPQQWYEKNTGNPQFTQSMMRTAHLADPNATLFLNEYNILNNGRTSSGAFLSNGVPLGALGIQSHIGLPGSFFDRRLDKTASLGLPIWITEFNLEWEDVNERAAKVEDALRLFFSHPAVEGIVLWGFWNETNRLGPRNASLVD
;
A
#
# COMPACT_ATOMS: atom_id res chain seq x y z
N PHE A 1 8.31 -12.81 -10.87
CA PHE A 1 8.57 -11.60 -10.06
C PHE A 1 7.40 -10.62 -10.24
N ALA A 2 6.96 -9.96 -9.18
CA ALA A 2 5.89 -8.98 -9.26
C ALA A 2 6.45 -7.59 -9.57
N PHE A 3 5.98 -6.98 -10.66
CA PHE A 3 6.39 -5.64 -11.04
C PHE A 3 5.15 -4.82 -11.41
N GLY A 4 4.94 -3.74 -10.65
CA GLY A 4 3.71 -2.98 -10.71
C GLY A 4 3.90 -1.49 -10.63
N SER A 5 2.79 -0.77 -10.80
CA SER A 5 2.74 0.65 -10.49
C SER A 5 1.39 1.05 -9.89
N ALA A 6 1.42 2.12 -9.13
CA ALA A 6 0.24 2.82 -8.64
C ALA A 6 -0.51 3.41 -9.84
N MET A 7 -1.81 3.13 -9.91
CA MET A 7 -2.66 3.48 -11.04
C MET A 7 -3.90 4.20 -10.54
N GLN A 8 -4.28 5.29 -11.22
CA GLN A 8 -5.51 6.01 -10.93
C GLN A 8 -6.53 5.77 -12.03
N ALA A 9 -7.72 5.30 -11.67
CA ALA A 9 -8.78 5.03 -12.65
C ALA A 9 -9.19 6.27 -13.47
N SER A 10 -8.94 7.48 -12.98
CA SER A 10 -9.17 8.73 -13.74
C SER A 10 -8.23 8.93 -14.92
N TYR A 11 -7.09 8.22 -14.97
CA TYR A 11 -6.10 8.33 -16.04
C TYR A 11 -6.32 7.34 -17.19
N LEU A 12 -7.18 6.35 -16.99
CA LEU A 12 -7.65 5.44 -18.06
C LEU A 12 -8.32 6.15 -19.25
N LYS A 13 -8.68 7.43 -19.09
CA LYS A 13 -9.23 8.25 -20.18
C LYS A 13 -8.16 8.70 -21.19
N TYR A 14 -6.89 8.67 -20.83
CA TYR A 14 -5.80 9.12 -21.70
C TYR A 14 -5.43 8.01 -22.67
N ALA A 15 -5.38 8.35 -23.96
CA ALA A 15 -5.03 7.41 -25.01
C ALA A 15 -3.64 6.82 -24.76
N GLY A 16 -3.50 5.50 -24.89
CA GLY A 16 -2.24 4.79 -24.70
C GLY A 16 -1.80 4.54 -23.26
N TYR A 17 -2.35 5.24 -22.24
CA TYR A 17 -1.97 5.05 -20.84
C TYR A 17 -2.18 3.61 -20.37
N GLU A 18 -3.36 3.05 -20.68
CA GLU A 18 -3.75 1.70 -20.31
C GLU A 18 -2.85 0.65 -21.00
N ASP A 19 -2.67 0.77 -22.32
CA ASP A 19 -1.85 -0.17 -23.10
C ASP A 19 -0.39 -0.15 -22.66
N TYR A 20 0.14 1.04 -22.37
CA TYR A 20 1.50 1.20 -21.88
C TYR A 20 1.66 0.60 -20.49
N PHE A 21 0.73 0.87 -19.58
CA PHE A 21 0.72 0.27 -18.24
C PHE A 21 0.76 -1.26 -18.31
N TYR A 22 -0.15 -1.88 -19.09
CA TYR A 22 -0.18 -3.34 -19.22
C TYR A 22 0.96 -3.93 -20.04
N SER A 23 1.70 -3.13 -20.81
CA SER A 23 2.92 -3.58 -21.47
C SER A 23 4.10 -3.73 -20.51
N LEU A 24 4.08 -3.01 -19.38
CA LEU A 24 5.17 -2.99 -18.40
C LEU A 24 4.87 -3.74 -17.11
N PHE A 25 3.62 -3.75 -16.67
CA PHE A 25 3.26 -4.12 -15.31
C PHE A 25 2.28 -5.30 -15.26
N ASN A 26 2.55 -6.20 -14.32
CA ASN A 26 1.67 -7.32 -13.98
C ASN A 26 0.98 -7.15 -12.61
N TRP A 27 1.21 -6.01 -11.94
CA TRP A 27 0.52 -5.61 -10.71
C TRP A 27 0.05 -4.15 -10.74
N ALA A 28 -1.11 -3.86 -10.15
CA ALA A 28 -1.60 -2.50 -9.94
C ALA A 28 -1.95 -2.22 -8.48
N THR A 29 -1.67 -0.98 -8.04
CA THR A 29 -2.20 -0.43 -6.79
C THR A 29 -3.16 0.73 -7.09
N PRO A 30 -4.48 0.62 -6.84
CA PRO A 30 -5.43 1.71 -7.04
C PRO A 30 -5.20 2.87 -6.06
N VAL A 31 -4.51 3.94 -6.50
CA VAL A 31 -3.84 4.94 -5.61
C VAL A 31 -4.74 5.51 -4.50
N ASN A 32 -5.98 5.87 -4.84
CA ASN A 32 -6.92 6.52 -3.92
C ASN A 32 -8.26 5.79 -3.79
N SER A 33 -8.57 4.91 -4.74
CA SER A 33 -9.90 4.30 -4.87
C SER A 33 -10.27 3.36 -3.72
N LEU A 34 -9.30 2.96 -2.89
CA LEU A 34 -9.50 2.10 -1.73
C LEU A 34 -9.31 2.81 -0.38
N LYS A 35 -8.72 4.02 -0.37
CA LYS A 35 -8.44 4.76 0.87
C LYS A 35 -9.73 5.08 1.61
N TRP A 36 -9.77 4.85 2.91
CA TRP A 36 -10.97 5.04 3.72
C TRP A 36 -11.50 6.49 3.63
N ARG A 37 -10.63 7.47 3.84
CA ARG A 37 -10.98 8.90 3.72
C ARG A 37 -11.46 9.37 2.34
N ILE A 38 -11.26 8.56 1.30
CA ILE A 38 -11.77 8.84 -0.05
C ILE A 38 -13.13 8.17 -0.23
N THR A 39 -13.22 6.91 0.18
CA THR A 39 -14.38 6.05 -0.05
C THR A 39 -15.53 6.30 0.94
N GLU A 40 -15.25 6.83 2.12
CA GLU A 40 -16.22 7.12 3.20
C GLU A 40 -15.83 8.41 3.96
N LYS A 41 -15.70 9.53 3.24
CA LYS A 41 -15.35 10.84 3.84
C LYS A 41 -16.34 11.28 4.92
N THR A 42 -17.63 11.03 4.71
CA THR A 42 -18.69 11.13 5.71
C THR A 42 -19.25 9.73 6.00
N LYS A 43 -19.85 9.52 7.17
CA LYS A 43 -20.44 8.23 7.52
C LYS A 43 -21.59 7.92 6.56
N VAL A 44 -21.40 6.91 5.72
CA VAL A 44 -22.38 6.46 4.73
C VAL A 44 -22.52 4.93 4.79
N SER A 45 -23.45 4.39 4.03
CA SER A 45 -23.61 2.93 3.94
C SER A 45 -22.35 2.27 3.36
N ILE A 46 -21.85 1.22 4.01
CA ILE A 46 -20.69 0.45 3.52
C ILE A 46 -20.96 -0.20 2.15
N SER A 47 -22.23 -0.44 1.80
CA SER A 47 -22.57 -0.93 0.46
C SER A 47 -22.35 0.11 -0.63
N PHE A 48 -22.53 1.40 -0.32
CA PHE A 48 -22.19 2.50 -1.22
C PHE A 48 -20.68 2.63 -1.39
N VAL A 49 -19.93 2.55 -0.28
CA VAL A 49 -18.45 2.51 -0.27
C VAL A 49 -17.94 1.39 -1.18
N TYR A 50 -18.46 0.17 -1.00
CA TYR A 50 -18.09 -0.99 -1.82
C TYR A 50 -18.37 -0.79 -3.31
N ARG A 51 -19.54 -0.23 -3.69
CA ARG A 51 -19.86 0.02 -5.12
C ARG A 51 -18.85 0.95 -5.77
N ASN A 52 -18.44 2.03 -5.08
CA ASN A 52 -17.46 2.97 -5.60
C ASN A 52 -16.07 2.34 -5.78
N ILE A 53 -15.66 1.51 -4.82
CA ILE A 53 -14.42 0.75 -4.93
C ILE A 53 -14.51 -0.21 -6.12
N MET A 54 -15.60 -0.97 -6.23
CA MET A 54 -15.79 -1.99 -7.26
C MET A 54 -15.74 -1.39 -8.66
N VAL A 55 -16.36 -0.22 -8.89
CA VAL A 55 -16.26 0.49 -10.17
C VAL A 55 -14.80 0.82 -10.50
N SER A 56 -14.04 1.32 -9.52
CA SER A 56 -12.62 1.63 -9.74
C SER A 56 -11.78 0.40 -10.03
N ILE A 57 -11.97 -0.68 -9.25
CA ILE A 57 -11.28 -1.96 -9.46
C ILE A 57 -11.65 -2.52 -10.83
N HIS A 58 -12.93 -2.45 -11.22
CA HIS A 58 -13.38 -2.99 -12.49
C HIS A 58 -12.74 -2.31 -13.68
N ARG A 59 -12.67 -0.98 -13.65
CA ARG A 59 -11.97 -0.19 -14.67
C ARG A 59 -10.48 -0.55 -14.77
N ILE A 60 -9.85 -0.91 -13.65
CA ILE A 60 -8.43 -1.29 -13.59
C ILE A 60 -8.20 -2.77 -13.95
N CYS A 61 -9.18 -3.67 -13.78
CA CYS A 61 -8.93 -5.12 -13.89
C CYS A 61 -9.65 -5.82 -15.04
N PHE A 62 -10.74 -5.24 -15.55
CA PHE A 62 -11.74 -6.02 -16.28
C PHE A 62 -12.14 -5.45 -17.64
N GLU A 63 -11.67 -4.26 -18.02
CA GLU A 63 -12.03 -3.70 -19.34
C GLU A 63 -11.24 -4.36 -20.49
N LYS A 64 -9.99 -4.81 -20.28
CA LYS A 64 -9.16 -5.36 -21.38
C LYS A 64 -8.18 -6.49 -21.03
N ARG A 65 -7.66 -6.58 -19.79
CA ARG A 65 -6.61 -7.55 -19.40
C ARG A 65 -6.66 -7.88 -17.91
N THR A 66 -6.33 -9.12 -17.53
CA THR A 66 -6.24 -9.55 -16.13
C THR A 66 -4.91 -9.08 -15.52
N ILE A 67 -4.98 -8.35 -14.40
CA ILE A 67 -3.81 -7.91 -13.63
C ILE A 67 -4.01 -8.18 -12.13
N SER A 68 -2.95 -8.48 -11.41
CA SER A 68 -3.00 -8.66 -9.95
C SER A 68 -3.13 -7.32 -9.24
N ILE A 69 -3.91 -7.31 -8.15
CA ILE A 69 -4.22 -6.08 -7.41
C ILE A 69 -3.69 -6.13 -5.99
N ARG A 70 -3.04 -5.03 -5.62
CA ARG A 70 -2.73 -4.67 -4.23
C ARG A 70 -3.67 -3.57 -3.75
N GLY A 71 -4.43 -3.88 -2.72
CA GLY A 71 -5.38 -2.98 -2.10
C GLY A 71 -4.72 -2.05 -1.09
N HIS A 72 -4.65 -0.77 -1.41
CA HIS A 72 -4.08 0.27 -0.56
C HIS A 72 -5.12 1.36 -0.25
N CYS A 73 -5.64 1.46 0.98
CA CYS A 73 -5.42 0.60 2.16
C CYS A 73 -6.72 0.51 2.95
N ILE A 74 -6.85 -0.46 3.85
CA ILE A 74 -8.06 -0.63 4.66
C ILE A 74 -8.10 0.42 5.76
N SER A 75 -7.00 0.61 6.49
CA SER A 75 -6.82 1.67 7.50
C SER A 75 -5.46 2.35 7.38
N TRP A 76 -5.36 3.57 7.93
CA TRP A 76 -4.14 4.39 7.92
C TRP A 76 -4.06 5.16 9.23
N ASP A 77 -2.99 4.96 10.01
CA ASP A 77 -2.84 5.54 11.35
C ASP A 77 -2.58 7.05 11.39
N LYS A 78 -2.27 7.67 10.27
CA LYS A 78 -1.93 9.09 10.25
C LYS A 78 -3.18 9.93 10.50
N GLU A 79 -3.14 10.79 11.53
CA GLU A 79 -4.31 11.53 12.01
C GLU A 79 -4.99 12.35 10.91
N GLU A 80 -4.24 13.02 10.03
CA GLU A 80 -4.83 13.79 8.92
C GLU A 80 -5.44 12.91 7.81
N LYS A 81 -5.41 11.58 7.98
CA LYS A 81 -6.00 10.58 7.09
C LYS A 81 -7.21 9.89 7.73
N ILE A 82 -7.46 10.13 9.02
CA ILE A 82 -8.66 9.71 9.73
C ILE A 82 -9.82 10.64 9.34
N MET A 83 -11.03 10.11 9.25
CA MET A 83 -12.23 10.90 8.93
C MET A 83 -12.83 11.51 10.20
N ASP A 84 -13.27 12.77 10.12
CA ASP A 84 -13.85 13.52 11.25
C ASP A 84 -15.00 12.76 11.95
N TRP A 85 -15.83 12.06 11.17
CA TRP A 85 -16.95 11.30 11.73
C TRP A 85 -16.49 10.08 12.53
N LEU A 86 -15.30 9.52 12.26
CA LEU A 86 -14.74 8.38 12.96
C LEU A 86 -13.99 8.82 14.21
N SER A 87 -13.24 9.92 14.13
CA SER A 87 -12.50 10.48 15.27
C SER A 87 -13.42 11.03 16.37
N GLY A 88 -14.65 11.43 16.03
CA GLY A 88 -15.66 11.87 17.01
C GLY A 88 -16.41 10.75 17.73
N LEU A 89 -16.09 9.47 17.51
CA LEU A 89 -16.81 8.33 18.11
C LEU A 89 -16.17 7.83 19.40
N SER A 90 -16.94 7.06 20.19
CA SER A 90 -16.38 6.34 21.33
C SER A 90 -15.38 5.25 20.89
N PRO A 91 -14.47 4.82 21.78
CA PRO A 91 -13.55 3.70 21.52
C PRO A 91 -14.25 2.46 20.94
N SER A 92 -15.39 2.08 21.52
CA SER A 92 -16.16 0.90 21.10
C SER A 92 -16.73 1.05 19.68
N GLU A 93 -17.20 2.24 19.33
CA GLU A 93 -17.74 2.54 18.01
C GLU A 93 -16.65 2.61 16.95
N ILE A 94 -15.47 3.16 17.26
CA ILE A 94 -14.29 3.10 16.38
C ILE A 94 -13.98 1.64 16.07
N MET A 95 -13.90 0.80 17.11
CA MET A 95 -13.61 -0.63 16.94
C MET A 95 -14.63 -1.33 16.05
N GLN A 96 -15.93 -1.05 16.25
CA GLN A 96 -17.01 -1.63 15.45
C GLN A 96 -16.95 -1.17 13.99
N ASN A 97 -16.68 0.10 13.72
CA ASN A 97 -16.61 0.62 12.35
C ASN A 97 -15.41 0.08 11.57
N VAL A 98 -14.26 -0.08 12.23
CA VAL A 98 -13.08 -0.73 11.64
C VAL A 98 -13.37 -2.18 11.30
N LYS A 99 -13.90 -2.98 12.25
CA LYS A 99 -14.28 -4.38 12.00
C LYS A 99 -15.30 -4.50 10.86
N ARG A 100 -16.33 -3.65 10.86
CA ARG A 100 -17.34 -3.60 9.78
C ARG A 100 -16.69 -3.37 8.42
N ARG A 101 -15.75 -2.43 8.32
CA ARG A 101 -15.04 -2.15 7.07
C ARG A 101 -14.19 -3.33 6.62
N ILE A 102 -13.38 -3.90 7.53
CA ILE A 102 -12.52 -5.06 7.23
C ILE A 102 -13.38 -6.20 6.68
N HIS A 103 -14.40 -6.63 7.43
CA HIS A 103 -15.28 -7.70 6.98
C HIS A 103 -15.93 -7.37 5.64
N TYR A 104 -16.60 -6.23 5.52
CA TYR A 104 -17.40 -5.96 4.34
C TYR A 104 -16.57 -5.82 3.06
N ILE A 105 -15.41 -5.16 3.14
CA ILE A 105 -14.55 -4.89 2.00
C ILE A 105 -13.70 -6.12 1.66
N ILE A 106 -12.92 -6.65 2.60
CA ILE A 106 -11.99 -7.75 2.29
C ILE A 106 -12.75 -8.99 1.83
N GLU A 107 -13.84 -9.38 2.52
CA GLU A 107 -14.65 -10.55 2.16
C GLU A 107 -15.21 -10.45 0.73
N ARG A 108 -15.75 -9.29 0.34
CA ARG A 108 -16.38 -9.12 -1.00
C ARG A 108 -15.37 -8.97 -2.14
N PHE A 109 -14.14 -8.60 -1.82
CA PHE A 109 -13.03 -8.52 -2.77
C PHE A 109 -12.14 -9.77 -2.75
N SER A 110 -12.48 -10.79 -1.96
CA SER A 110 -11.75 -12.07 -1.99
C SER A 110 -11.72 -12.65 -3.41
N GLY A 111 -10.53 -13.13 -3.79
CA GLY A 111 -10.21 -13.60 -5.15
C GLY A 111 -10.08 -12.51 -6.22
N LYS A 112 -10.35 -11.23 -5.91
CA LYS A 112 -10.17 -10.09 -6.83
C LYS A 112 -9.00 -9.21 -6.43
N VAL A 113 -8.85 -8.96 -5.13
CA VAL A 113 -7.70 -8.25 -4.56
C VAL A 113 -6.81 -9.27 -3.87
N HIS A 114 -5.55 -9.33 -4.29
CA HIS A 114 -4.64 -10.41 -3.90
C HIS A 114 -3.85 -10.00 -2.66
N HIS A 115 -3.43 -8.74 -2.60
CA HIS A 115 -2.63 -8.18 -1.50
C HIS A 115 -3.43 -7.08 -0.79
N TRP A 116 -3.37 -7.01 0.54
CA TRP A 116 -3.99 -5.94 1.31
C TRP A 116 -3.02 -5.27 2.25
N ASP A 117 -2.91 -3.95 2.12
CA ASP A 117 -2.46 -3.10 3.22
C ASP A 117 -3.61 -3.00 4.21
N VAL A 118 -3.59 -3.88 5.20
CA VAL A 118 -4.59 -3.84 6.27
C VAL A 118 -4.40 -2.54 7.02
N ASN A 119 -3.17 -2.19 7.40
CA ASN A 119 -2.88 -0.93 8.05
C ASN A 119 -1.61 -0.27 7.50
N ASN A 120 -1.70 1.05 7.26
CA ASN A 120 -0.62 1.88 6.72
C ASN A 120 -0.04 2.79 7.82
N GLU A 121 1.29 2.89 7.89
CA GLU A 121 2.05 3.86 8.70
C GLU A 121 1.78 3.85 10.21
N ILE A 122 1.81 2.66 10.84
CA ILE A 122 1.62 2.50 12.29
C ILE A 122 2.61 3.34 13.08
N ILE A 123 3.90 3.26 12.74
CA ILE A 123 4.95 4.00 13.44
C ILE A 123 5.15 5.36 12.76
N PRO A 124 5.17 6.47 13.52
CA PRO A 124 5.09 6.60 14.99
C PRO A 124 3.67 6.88 15.53
N GLN A 125 2.65 6.77 14.68
CA GLN A 125 1.33 7.35 14.92
C GLN A 125 0.47 6.57 15.92
N GLN A 126 0.24 5.27 15.69
CA GLN A 126 -0.57 4.38 16.56
C GLN A 126 -1.91 5.01 16.98
N TRP A 127 -2.59 5.67 16.03
CA TRP A 127 -3.83 6.40 16.28
C TRP A 127 -4.93 5.46 16.75
N TYR A 128 -5.01 4.27 16.15
CA TYR A 128 -6.03 3.28 16.51
C TYR A 128 -5.85 2.75 17.94
N GLU A 129 -4.62 2.45 18.36
CA GLU A 129 -4.34 2.02 19.73
C GLU A 129 -4.70 3.13 20.74
N LYS A 130 -4.30 4.38 20.47
CA LYS A 130 -4.54 5.53 21.35
C LYS A 130 -6.04 5.82 21.51
N ASN A 131 -6.79 5.83 20.42
CA ASN A 131 -8.20 6.23 20.43
C ASN A 131 -9.16 5.10 20.81
N THR A 132 -8.70 3.84 20.80
CA THR A 132 -9.50 2.72 21.31
C THR A 132 -9.12 2.29 22.72
N GLY A 133 -7.97 2.74 23.24
CA GLY A 133 -7.40 2.27 24.51
C GLY A 133 -6.94 0.81 24.48
N ASN A 134 -6.87 0.20 23.28
CA ASN A 134 -6.46 -1.19 23.11
C ASN A 134 -5.10 -1.25 22.39
N PRO A 135 -4.00 -1.60 23.08
CA PRO A 135 -2.65 -1.60 22.51
C PRO A 135 -2.43 -2.69 21.44
N GLN A 136 -3.37 -3.63 21.29
CA GLN A 136 -3.31 -4.70 20.28
C GLN A 136 -4.39 -4.52 19.21
N PHE A 137 -4.98 -3.32 19.09
CA PHE A 137 -6.12 -3.16 18.21
C PHE A 137 -5.76 -3.41 16.73
N THR A 138 -4.64 -2.89 16.23
CA THR A 138 -4.20 -3.17 14.86
C THR A 138 -3.82 -4.64 14.65
N GLN A 139 -3.29 -5.32 15.66
CA GLN A 139 -3.07 -6.79 15.59
C GLN A 139 -4.41 -7.52 15.42
N SER A 140 -5.46 -7.08 16.11
CA SER A 140 -6.81 -7.64 15.94
C SER A 140 -7.41 -7.35 14.56
N MET A 141 -7.07 -6.21 13.94
CA MET A 141 -7.47 -5.90 12.56
C MET A 141 -6.87 -6.91 11.58
N MET A 142 -5.57 -7.20 11.71
CA MET A 142 -4.87 -8.20 10.89
C MET A 142 -5.51 -9.58 10.99
N ARG A 143 -5.85 -10.03 12.20
CA ARG A 143 -6.54 -11.31 12.42
C ARG A 143 -7.93 -11.32 11.78
N THR A 144 -8.67 -10.23 11.93
CA THR A 144 -10.01 -10.07 11.33
C THR A 144 -9.92 -10.10 9.80
N ALA A 145 -8.90 -9.45 9.23
CA ALA A 145 -8.66 -9.44 7.78
C ALA A 145 -8.32 -10.84 7.26
N HIS A 146 -7.48 -11.59 7.97
CA HIS A 146 -7.13 -12.96 7.59
C HIS A 146 -8.35 -13.90 7.64
N LEU A 147 -9.24 -13.75 8.64
CA LEU A 147 -10.48 -14.52 8.68
C LEU A 147 -11.45 -14.14 7.55
N ALA A 148 -11.45 -12.88 7.12
CA ALA A 148 -12.30 -12.41 6.03
C ALA A 148 -11.83 -12.90 4.65
N ASP A 149 -10.51 -13.03 4.44
CA ASP A 149 -9.93 -13.63 3.24
C ASP A 149 -8.59 -14.33 3.56
N PRO A 150 -8.61 -15.63 3.87
CA PRO A 150 -7.40 -16.38 4.20
C PRO A 150 -6.39 -16.50 3.05
N ASN A 151 -6.84 -16.28 1.81
CA ASN A 151 -6.01 -16.41 0.61
C ASN A 151 -5.28 -15.11 0.25
N ALA A 152 -5.67 -13.98 0.83
CA ALA A 152 -5.00 -12.72 0.57
C ALA A 152 -3.71 -12.58 1.39
N THR A 153 -2.65 -12.07 0.74
CA THR A 153 -1.42 -11.69 1.43
C THR A 153 -1.65 -10.37 2.18
N LEU A 154 -1.47 -10.39 3.50
CA LEU A 154 -1.70 -9.21 4.34
C LEU A 154 -0.39 -8.51 4.70
N PHE A 155 -0.42 -7.18 4.64
CA PHE A 155 0.73 -6.32 4.85
C PHE A 155 0.46 -5.32 5.97
N LEU A 156 1.52 -5.04 6.74
CA LEU A 156 1.76 -3.72 7.31
C LEU A 156 2.62 -2.96 6.31
N ASN A 157 2.19 -1.76 5.93
CA ASN A 157 2.91 -0.93 4.96
C ASN A 157 3.48 0.29 5.65
N GLU A 158 4.80 0.40 5.71
CA GLU A 158 5.49 1.44 6.46
C GLU A 158 6.48 2.23 5.59
N TYR A 159 6.51 3.53 5.84
CA TYR A 159 7.50 4.43 5.29
C TYR A 159 8.79 4.40 6.10
N ASN A 160 9.87 4.88 5.49
CA ASN A 160 11.17 5.08 6.16
C ASN A 160 11.86 3.84 6.74
N ILE A 161 11.38 2.60 6.51
CA ILE A 161 12.13 1.39 6.93
C ILE A 161 13.56 1.44 6.38
N LEU A 162 13.75 1.78 5.10
CA LEU A 162 15.09 1.93 4.51
C LEU A 162 15.85 3.17 4.97
N ASN A 163 15.20 4.16 5.62
CA ASN A 163 15.80 5.41 6.09
C ASN A 163 16.16 5.40 7.59
N ASN A 164 15.48 4.59 8.41
CA ASN A 164 15.74 4.52 9.85
C ASN A 164 15.76 3.09 10.43
N GLY A 165 15.44 2.06 9.64
CA GLY A 165 15.44 0.66 10.07
C GLY A 165 14.33 0.28 11.06
N ARG A 166 13.31 1.12 11.23
CA ARG A 166 12.18 0.88 12.15
C ARG A 166 11.04 0.21 11.41
N THR A 167 10.54 -0.88 11.97
CA THR A 167 9.29 -1.53 11.52
C THR A 167 8.54 -2.09 12.72
N SER A 168 7.21 -2.13 12.64
CA SER A 168 6.32 -2.78 13.61
C SER A 168 6.18 -4.29 13.39
N SER A 169 6.56 -4.79 12.20
CA SER A 169 6.32 -6.17 11.77
C SER A 169 6.90 -7.23 12.71
N GLY A 170 8.10 -7.02 13.26
CA GLY A 170 8.71 -7.97 14.18
C GLY A 170 7.88 -8.22 15.45
N ALA A 171 7.30 -7.17 16.02
CA ALA A 171 6.42 -7.32 17.19
C ALA A 171 5.10 -8.05 16.84
N PHE A 172 4.58 -7.84 15.63
CA PHE A 172 3.36 -8.52 15.16
C PHE A 172 3.61 -10.01 14.94
N LEU A 173 4.74 -10.37 14.31
CA LEU A 173 5.14 -11.76 14.11
C LEU A 173 5.37 -12.49 15.43
N SER A 174 6.04 -11.88 16.40
CA SER A 174 6.24 -12.49 17.72
C SER A 174 4.94 -12.76 18.48
N ASN A 175 3.86 -12.01 18.17
CA ASN A 175 2.52 -12.25 18.72
C ASN A 175 1.69 -13.21 17.85
N GLY A 176 2.27 -13.83 16.82
CA GLY A 176 1.58 -14.78 15.93
C GLY A 176 0.52 -14.11 15.06
N VAL A 177 0.67 -12.83 14.71
CA VAL A 177 -0.25 -12.13 13.82
C VAL A 177 -0.03 -12.59 12.37
N PRO A 178 -1.09 -12.90 11.60
CA PRO A 178 -0.95 -13.38 10.21
C PRO A 178 -0.49 -12.24 9.30
N LEU A 179 0.82 -12.14 9.11
CA LEU A 179 1.45 -11.33 8.07
C LEU A 179 1.89 -12.24 6.94
N GLY A 180 1.56 -11.87 5.71
CA GLY A 180 2.00 -12.61 4.52
C GLY A 180 3.30 -12.08 3.93
N ALA A 181 3.56 -10.78 4.11
CA ALA A 181 4.74 -10.11 3.56
C ALA A 181 4.99 -8.76 4.25
N LEU A 182 6.17 -8.20 4.02
CA LEU A 182 6.65 -6.94 4.62
C LEU A 182 6.54 -5.81 3.60
N GLY A 183 5.73 -4.78 3.87
CA GLY A 183 5.54 -3.64 2.98
C GLY A 183 6.49 -2.48 3.28
N ILE A 184 7.36 -2.16 2.34
CA ILE A 184 8.29 -1.04 2.42
C ILE A 184 7.91 -0.01 1.34
N GLN A 185 7.39 1.15 1.74
CA GLN A 185 6.97 2.18 0.76
C GLN A 185 8.12 2.60 -0.15
N SER A 186 9.32 2.85 0.41
CA SER A 186 10.50 3.31 -0.36
C SER A 186 10.28 4.63 -1.11
N HIS A 187 9.61 5.60 -0.48
CA HIS A 187 9.77 7.01 -0.84
C HIS A 187 11.19 7.45 -0.47
N ILE A 188 12.10 7.51 -1.44
CA ILE A 188 13.52 7.74 -1.19
C ILE A 188 14.03 9.00 -1.89
N GLY A 189 14.94 9.73 -1.24
CA GLY A 189 15.70 10.80 -1.88
C GLY A 189 17.01 10.27 -2.45
N LEU A 190 17.93 9.85 -1.57
CA LEU A 190 19.19 9.21 -1.96
C LEU A 190 19.22 7.76 -1.50
N PRO A 191 19.48 6.79 -2.41
CA PRO A 191 19.83 5.44 -2.03
C PRO A 191 21.09 5.48 -1.15
N GLY A 192 20.94 5.14 0.13
CA GLY A 192 22.05 5.13 1.07
C GLY A 192 22.83 3.81 1.00
N SER A 193 24.14 3.84 1.28
CA SER A 193 25.00 2.65 1.39
C SER A 193 24.60 1.65 2.50
N PHE A 194 23.54 1.97 3.24
CA PHE A 194 22.95 1.18 4.31
C PHE A 194 21.63 0.52 3.92
N PHE A 195 21.09 0.77 2.72
CA PHE A 195 19.81 0.20 2.29
C PHE A 195 19.85 -1.32 2.23
N ASP A 196 20.94 -1.89 1.69
CA ASP A 196 21.15 -3.34 1.61
C ASP A 196 21.08 -4.01 2.98
N ARG A 197 21.90 -3.52 3.95
CA ARG A 197 21.86 -4.01 5.34
C ARG A 197 20.48 -3.85 6.02
N ARG A 198 19.67 -2.87 5.59
CA ARG A 198 18.32 -2.69 6.12
C ARG A 198 17.33 -3.65 5.48
N LEU A 199 17.48 -3.95 4.20
CA LEU A 199 16.75 -5.04 3.54
C LEU A 199 17.11 -6.38 4.20
N ASP A 200 18.39 -6.68 4.44
CA ASP A 200 18.83 -7.89 5.16
C ASP A 200 18.18 -8.01 6.53
N LYS A 201 18.23 -6.92 7.32
CA LYS A 201 17.62 -6.88 8.66
C LYS A 201 16.11 -7.07 8.60
N THR A 202 15.43 -6.49 7.62
CA THR A 202 13.98 -6.68 7.45
C THR A 202 13.69 -8.11 7.00
N ALA A 203 14.51 -8.67 6.11
CA ALA A 203 14.39 -10.04 5.60
C ALA A 203 14.61 -11.10 6.68
N SER A 204 15.40 -10.79 7.72
CA SER A 204 15.60 -11.69 8.87
C SER A 204 14.31 -11.95 9.67
N LEU A 205 13.22 -11.23 9.39
CA LEU A 205 11.88 -11.54 9.92
C LEU A 205 11.23 -12.77 9.25
N GLY A 206 11.83 -13.32 8.19
CA GLY A 206 11.41 -14.58 7.58
C GLY A 206 10.21 -14.49 6.65
N LEU A 207 9.83 -13.28 6.23
CA LEU A 207 8.75 -13.02 5.27
C LEU A 207 9.28 -12.34 4.01
N PRO A 208 8.62 -12.56 2.85
CA PRO A 208 8.98 -11.85 1.62
C PRO A 208 8.76 -10.35 1.77
N ILE A 209 9.64 -9.57 1.15
CA ILE A 209 9.61 -8.11 1.11
C ILE A 209 8.95 -7.67 -0.18
N TRP A 210 8.10 -6.66 -0.06
CA TRP A 210 7.59 -5.89 -1.17
C TRP A 210 8.02 -4.44 -1.04
N ILE A 211 8.59 -3.91 -2.10
CA ILE A 211 8.74 -2.47 -2.29
C ILE A 211 7.42 -1.97 -2.86
N THR A 212 6.68 -1.14 -2.13
CA THR A 212 5.25 -0.94 -2.37
C THR A 212 4.88 0.40 -2.99
N GLU A 213 5.73 1.42 -2.83
CA GLU A 213 5.46 2.79 -3.28
C GLU A 213 6.75 3.47 -3.77
N PHE A 214 7.62 2.73 -4.49
CA PHE A 214 8.93 3.26 -4.87
C PHE A 214 8.78 4.50 -5.75
N ASN A 215 9.37 5.58 -5.29
CA ASN A 215 9.61 6.76 -6.09
C ASN A 215 10.89 7.45 -5.60
N LEU A 216 11.49 8.23 -6.49
CA LEU A 216 12.70 8.98 -6.21
C LEU A 216 12.59 10.37 -6.79
N GLU A 217 12.85 11.38 -5.95
CA GLU A 217 12.88 12.78 -6.34
C GLU A 217 14.31 13.27 -6.46
N TRP A 218 14.66 13.85 -7.60
CA TRP A 218 15.96 14.47 -7.83
C TRP A 218 15.85 15.55 -8.91
N GLU A 219 16.60 16.64 -8.77
CA GLU A 219 16.49 17.79 -9.66
C GLU A 219 17.04 17.50 -11.05
N ASP A 220 18.27 16.98 -11.13
CA ASP A 220 18.89 16.59 -12.39
C ASP A 220 18.33 15.26 -12.91
N VAL A 221 17.89 15.23 -14.17
CA VAL A 221 17.23 14.06 -14.78
C VAL A 221 18.18 12.87 -14.98
N ASN A 222 19.46 13.11 -15.30
CA ASN A 222 20.43 12.05 -15.54
C ASN A 222 20.84 11.40 -14.22
N GLU A 223 21.09 12.22 -13.19
CA GLU A 223 21.32 11.72 -11.84
C GLU A 223 20.09 10.99 -11.29
N ARG A 224 18.88 11.50 -11.56
CA ARG A 224 17.63 10.82 -11.20
C ARG A 224 17.55 9.44 -11.82
N ALA A 225 17.80 9.33 -13.13
CA ALA A 225 17.78 8.06 -13.86
C ALA A 225 18.81 7.06 -13.29
N ALA A 226 20.06 7.50 -13.08
CA ALA A 226 21.10 6.65 -12.50
C ALA A 226 20.72 6.13 -11.11
N LYS A 227 20.17 7.00 -10.25
CA LYS A 227 19.75 6.60 -8.89
C LYS A 227 18.55 5.64 -8.89
N VAL A 228 17.63 5.80 -9.85
CA VAL A 228 16.51 4.87 -10.04
C VAL A 228 17.03 3.51 -10.49
N GLU A 229 17.98 3.49 -11.42
CA GLU A 229 18.63 2.25 -11.85
C GLU A 229 19.32 1.55 -10.67
N ASP A 230 20.11 2.27 -9.88
CA ASP A 230 20.79 1.72 -8.69
C ASP A 230 19.80 1.12 -7.68
N ALA A 231 18.72 1.84 -7.39
CA ALA A 231 17.68 1.38 -6.48
C ALA A 231 16.95 0.13 -7.01
N LEU A 232 16.59 0.12 -8.29
CA LEU A 232 15.96 -1.05 -8.91
C LEU A 232 16.90 -2.25 -8.95
N ARG A 233 18.18 -2.06 -9.29
CA ARG A 233 19.20 -3.14 -9.24
C ARG A 233 19.31 -3.72 -7.84
N LEU A 234 19.37 -2.88 -6.81
CA LEU A 234 19.37 -3.32 -5.42
C LEU A 234 18.13 -4.19 -5.13
N PHE A 235 16.93 -3.67 -5.42
CA PHE A 235 15.68 -4.37 -5.13
C PHE A 235 15.54 -5.68 -5.91
N PHE A 236 15.89 -5.72 -7.19
CA PHE A 236 15.85 -6.94 -8.00
C PHE A 236 16.90 -7.97 -7.58
N SER A 237 18.05 -7.54 -7.06
CA SER A 237 19.13 -8.43 -6.65
C SER A 237 18.95 -9.05 -5.27
N HIS A 238 18.15 -8.42 -4.40
CA HIS A 238 17.98 -8.87 -3.03
C HIS A 238 17.00 -10.07 -2.96
N PRO A 239 17.41 -11.25 -2.47
CA PRO A 239 16.66 -12.50 -2.61
C PRO A 239 15.31 -12.52 -1.86
N ALA A 240 15.16 -11.70 -0.81
CA ALA A 240 13.89 -11.60 -0.10
C ALA A 240 12.87 -10.67 -0.77
N VAL A 241 13.27 -9.86 -1.76
CA VAL A 241 12.35 -8.96 -2.45
C VAL A 241 11.62 -9.74 -3.54
N GLU A 242 10.30 -9.82 -3.45
CA GLU A 242 9.48 -10.58 -4.41
C GLU A 242 8.59 -9.68 -5.29
N GLY A 243 8.44 -8.41 -4.90
CA GLY A 243 7.65 -7.45 -5.65
C GLY A 243 8.12 -6.01 -5.51
N ILE A 244 8.00 -5.26 -6.61
CA ILE A 244 8.25 -3.82 -6.67
C ILE A 244 7.04 -3.14 -7.31
N VAL A 245 6.51 -2.13 -6.64
CA VAL A 245 5.43 -1.27 -7.12
C VAL A 245 5.94 0.17 -7.12
N LEU A 246 5.93 0.80 -8.30
CA LEU A 246 6.30 2.20 -8.47
C LEU A 246 5.13 3.12 -8.04
N TRP A 247 5.39 4.23 -7.35
CA TRP A 247 4.34 5.17 -6.96
C TRP A 247 4.06 6.22 -8.04
N GLY A 248 3.61 5.72 -9.19
CA GLY A 248 3.39 6.48 -10.41
C GLY A 248 4.55 6.29 -11.40
N PHE A 249 4.21 5.86 -12.61
CA PHE A 249 5.16 5.61 -13.70
C PHE A 249 5.10 6.66 -14.80
N TRP A 250 4.07 7.52 -14.80
CA TRP A 250 3.78 8.49 -15.85
C TRP A 250 3.81 9.91 -15.26
N ASN A 251 4.61 10.81 -15.83
CA ASN A 251 4.92 12.12 -15.27
C ASN A 251 3.67 13.02 -15.12
N GLU A 252 2.81 13.07 -16.14
CA GLU A 252 1.51 13.78 -16.07
C GLU A 252 0.57 13.30 -14.95
N THR A 253 0.84 12.14 -14.37
CA THR A 253 0.01 11.51 -13.34
C THR A 253 0.58 11.64 -11.93
N ASN A 254 1.78 12.22 -11.80
CA ASN A 254 2.48 12.26 -10.53
C ASN A 254 2.19 13.54 -9.74
N ARG A 255 1.87 13.40 -8.44
CA ARG A 255 1.63 14.53 -7.52
C ARG A 255 2.86 15.40 -7.30
N LEU A 256 4.04 14.86 -7.60
CA LEU A 256 5.34 15.48 -7.40
C LEU A 256 5.86 16.21 -8.65
N GLY A 257 5.12 16.13 -9.76
CA GLY A 257 5.46 16.80 -11.02
C GLY A 257 6.83 16.36 -11.57
N PRO A 258 7.53 17.23 -12.33
CA PRO A 258 8.68 16.86 -13.15
C PRO A 258 9.94 16.47 -12.36
N ARG A 259 9.91 16.61 -11.03
CA ARG A 259 11.02 16.25 -10.14
C ARG A 259 11.02 14.78 -9.73
N ASN A 260 9.93 14.06 -10.00
CA ASN A 260 9.83 12.65 -9.68
C ASN A 260 10.33 11.75 -10.83
N ALA A 261 10.90 10.61 -10.47
CA ALA A 261 11.26 9.55 -11.39
C ALA A 261 10.01 8.87 -11.97
N SER A 262 9.48 9.44 -13.05
CA SER A 262 8.52 8.75 -13.90
C SER A 262 9.29 7.99 -14.99
N LEU A 263 8.77 6.84 -15.41
CA LEU A 263 9.34 6.08 -16.54
C LEU A 263 9.00 6.71 -17.89
N VAL A 264 7.97 7.55 -17.92
CA VAL A 264 7.48 8.28 -19.10
C VAL A 264 7.25 9.73 -18.72
N ASP A 265 7.69 10.63 -19.59
CA ASP A 265 7.41 12.07 -19.53
C ASP A 265 6.00 12.42 -20.05
#